data_AF-Q2UR91-F1
#
_entry.id   AF-Q2UR91-F1
#
_cell.length_a   1.000
_cell.length_b   1.000
_cell.length_c   1.000
_cell.angle_alpha   90.00
_cell.angle_beta   90.00
_cell.angle_gamma   90.00
#
_symmetry.space_group_name_H-M   'P 1'
#
loop_
_entity.id
_entity.type
_entity.pdbx_description
1 polymer ?
#
loop_
_entity_poly.entity_id
_entity_poly.type
_entity_poly.pdbx_seq_one_letter_code
_entity_poly.pdbx_strand_id
1 'polypeptide(L)'
;MTRNSTIDEVTFVTILWVCQTISFFFVAIRLALQYHVDRKWHTSDIMILVAWLFSLGNGITWSAVYKQMYQVISLAKNSTIDFSEVPANIGWMQRRYLNGQLSAYLISFTGLWLIKLSFVFFFRQLGNRYRAQQILWWVVLVLVIGCYGGTLGCLDYKCEMSSLEYSIEVCATAGAMHSQQVRLRVATTLDILSDAAIIILSGNVMWRARVNLTRKLALIGVSFLTAFIIIIALLRLFLSVSDMSIIDPIWLGFWNALEICVGELTPLKRRLL
;
A
#
# COMPACT_ATOMS: atom_id res chain seq x y z
N MET A 1 -3.92 -20.43 26.41
CA MET A 1 -2.71 -19.93 25.72
C MET A 1 -3.15 -19.08 24.54
N THR A 2 -3.49 -17.81 24.78
CA THR A 2 -3.75 -16.82 23.75
C THR A 2 -2.42 -16.23 23.33
N ARG A 3 -1.92 -16.63 22.16
CA ARG A 3 -0.72 -16.04 21.59
C ARG A 3 -1.06 -14.60 21.20
N ASN A 4 -0.81 -13.64 22.10
CA ASN A 4 -0.83 -12.21 21.78
C ASN A 4 0.34 -11.92 20.83
N SER A 5 0.18 -12.26 19.54
CA SER A 5 1.16 -11.97 18.49
C SER A 5 1.03 -10.53 18.00
N THR A 6 1.04 -9.57 18.93
CA THR A 6 1.27 -8.17 18.58
C THR A 6 2.74 -7.97 18.26
N ILE A 7 3.03 -7.39 17.09
CA ILE A 7 4.40 -7.00 16.72
C ILE A 7 4.92 -6.04 17.78
N ASP A 8 6.16 -6.23 18.23
CA ASP A 8 6.82 -5.32 19.16
C ASP A 8 7.06 -3.93 18.54
N GLU A 9 7.02 -2.89 19.37
CA GLU A 9 7.17 -1.48 18.97
C GLU A 9 8.45 -1.26 18.15
N VAL A 10 9.58 -1.81 18.63
CA VAL A 10 10.88 -1.68 17.98
C VAL A 10 10.91 -2.43 16.65
N THR A 11 10.28 -3.60 16.61
CA THR A 11 10.21 -4.43 15.40
C THR A 11 9.42 -3.72 14.30
N PHE A 12 8.28 -3.12 14.62
CA PHE A 12 7.46 -2.38 13.66
C PHE A 12 8.23 -1.21 13.02
N VAL A 13 8.85 -0.36 13.85
CA VAL A 13 9.63 0.79 13.36
C VAL A 13 10.86 0.35 12.56
N THR A 14 11.55 -0.69 13.02
CA THR A 14 12.73 -1.24 12.32
C THR A 14 12.35 -1.66 10.90
N ILE A 15 11.24 -2.39 10.74
CA ILE A 15 10.80 -2.88 9.43
C ILE A 15 10.44 -1.73 8.50
N LEU A 16 9.74 -0.71 8.99
CA LEU A 16 9.42 0.49 8.21
C LEU A 16 10.67 1.16 7.63
N TRP A 17 11.68 1.40 8.47
CA TRP A 17 12.91 2.07 8.03
C TRP A 17 13.82 1.17 7.19
N VAL A 18 13.85 -0.14 7.44
CA VAL A 18 14.55 -1.09 6.57
C VAL A 18 13.92 -1.10 5.17
N CYS A 19 12.59 -1.15 5.10
CA CYS A 19 11.88 -1.08 3.83
C CYS A 19 12.13 0.25 3.10
N GLN A 20 12.15 1.37 3.83
CA GLN A 20 12.44 2.69 3.28
C GLN A 20 13.87 2.80 2.73
N THR A 21 14.86 2.27 3.46
CA THR A 21 16.27 2.33 3.04
C THR A 21 16.53 1.46 1.82
N ILE A 22 16.01 0.24 1.78
CA ILE A 22 16.11 -0.64 0.61
C ILE A 22 15.49 0.07 -0.59
N SER A 23 14.27 0.59 -0.45
CA SER A 23 13.58 1.21 -1.57
C SER A 23 14.27 2.49 -2.06
N PHE A 24 14.87 3.28 -1.16
CA PHE A 24 15.71 4.42 -1.53
C PHE A 24 16.87 4.02 -2.43
N PHE A 25 17.62 2.95 -2.08
CA PHE A 25 18.73 2.49 -2.91
C PHE A 25 18.25 2.03 -4.29
N PHE A 26 17.14 1.28 -4.36
CA PHE A 26 16.58 0.82 -5.63
C PHE A 26 16.13 1.98 -6.53
N VAL A 27 15.39 2.94 -5.97
CA VAL A 27 14.93 4.13 -6.70
C VAL A 27 16.11 5.00 -7.14
N ALA A 28 17.10 5.22 -6.25
CA ALA A 28 18.30 5.99 -6.57
C ALA A 28 19.13 5.33 -7.68
N ILE A 29 19.40 4.02 -7.59
CA ILE A 29 20.12 3.27 -8.63
C ILE A 29 19.35 3.36 -9.95
N ARG A 30 18.03 3.20 -9.92
CA ARG A 30 17.18 3.29 -11.12
C ARG A 30 17.27 4.66 -11.78
N LEU A 31 17.11 5.73 -11.02
CA LEU A 31 17.19 7.11 -11.53
C LEU A 31 18.58 7.43 -12.05
N ALA A 32 19.64 7.01 -11.35
CA ALA A 32 21.02 7.19 -11.80
C ALA A 32 21.27 6.46 -13.13
N LEU A 33 20.88 5.19 -13.24
CA LEU A 33 21.03 4.41 -14.47
C LEU A 33 20.30 5.06 -15.65
N GLN A 34 19.07 5.53 -15.44
CA GLN A 34 18.28 6.17 -16.49
C GLN A 34 18.84 7.53 -16.90
N TYR A 35 19.32 8.31 -15.93
CA TYR A 35 19.98 9.59 -16.20
C TYR A 35 21.25 9.39 -17.04
N HIS A 36 22.07 8.39 -16.72
CA HIS A 36 23.29 8.08 -17.46
C HIS A 36 23.04 7.48 -18.84
N VAL A 37 21.98 6.68 -19.03
CA VAL A 37 21.76 5.92 -20.26
C VAL A 37 20.82 6.60 -21.26
N ASP A 38 19.68 7.13 -20.80
CA ASP A 38 18.65 7.71 -21.68
C ASP A 38 18.72 9.25 -21.77
N ARG A 39 19.40 9.90 -20.81
CA ARG A 39 19.57 11.37 -20.69
C ARG A 39 18.25 12.17 -20.82
N LYS A 40 17.11 11.51 -20.63
CA LYS A 40 15.75 12.06 -20.70
C LYS A 40 14.91 11.49 -19.56
N TRP A 41 14.16 12.36 -18.90
CA TRP A 41 13.27 11.99 -17.81
C TRP A 41 11.95 11.47 -18.40
N HIS A 42 11.59 10.22 -18.08
CA HIS A 42 10.30 9.66 -18.48
C HIS A 42 9.26 9.84 -17.37
N THR A 43 8.00 10.01 -17.75
CA THR A 43 6.87 10.16 -16.82
C THR A 43 6.78 9.01 -15.82
N SER A 44 7.08 7.77 -16.24
CA SER A 44 7.10 6.59 -15.36
C SER A 44 8.11 6.71 -14.21
N ASP A 45 9.27 7.33 -14.47
CA ASP A 45 10.35 7.44 -13.47
C ASP A 45 10.07 8.58 -12.49
N ILE A 46 9.47 9.67 -12.96
CA ILE A 46 8.95 10.73 -12.09
C ILE A 46 7.86 10.17 -11.18
N MET A 47 6.93 9.37 -11.69
CA MET A 47 5.85 8.79 -10.87
C MET A 47 6.38 7.87 -9.77
N ILE A 48 7.48 7.16 -10.00
CA ILE A 48 8.08 6.28 -8.99
C ILE A 48 8.89 7.08 -7.97
N LEU A 49 9.58 8.14 -8.38
CA LEU A 49 10.19 9.07 -7.43
C LEU A 49 9.13 9.72 -6.53
N VAL A 50 8.01 10.14 -7.12
CA VAL A 50 6.88 10.70 -6.37
C VAL A 50 6.28 9.65 -5.44
N ALA A 51 6.09 8.41 -5.91
CA ALA A 51 5.61 7.31 -5.06
C ALA A 51 6.53 7.06 -3.85
N TRP A 52 7.86 7.08 -4.06
CA TRP A 52 8.84 6.96 -2.99
C TRP A 52 8.77 8.13 -1.99
N LEU A 53 8.51 9.36 -2.46
CA LEU A 53 8.29 10.50 -1.56
C LEU A 53 7.02 10.31 -0.70
N PHE A 54 5.94 9.76 -1.28
CA PHE A 54 4.76 9.36 -0.50
C PHE A 54 5.12 8.26 0.50
N SER A 55 5.86 7.22 0.10
CA SER A 55 6.34 6.16 1.00
C SER A 55 7.16 6.71 2.18
N LEU A 56 8.07 7.66 1.92
CA LEU A 56 8.85 8.36 2.94
C LEU A 56 7.93 9.14 3.89
N GLY A 57 6.96 9.89 3.36
CA GLY A 57 5.97 10.60 4.16
C GLY A 57 5.14 9.67 5.05
N ASN A 58 4.80 8.48 4.55
CA ASN A 58 4.12 7.45 5.32
C ASN A 58 5.00 6.93 6.46
N GLY A 59 6.28 6.62 6.19
CA GLY A 59 7.24 6.19 7.21
C GLY A 59 7.45 7.22 8.33
N ILE A 60 7.53 8.51 7.97
CA ILE A 60 7.63 9.62 8.93
C ILE A 60 6.35 9.72 9.76
N THR A 61 5.18 9.64 9.12
CA THR A 61 3.89 9.74 9.81
C THR A 61 3.73 8.62 10.82
N TRP A 62 3.98 7.35 10.43
CA TRP A 62 3.97 6.22 11.35
C TRP A 62 4.97 6.37 12.49
N SER A 63 6.20 6.81 12.20
CA SER A 63 7.23 7.05 13.23
C SER A 63 6.85 8.18 14.20
N ALA A 64 5.95 9.08 13.83
CA ALA A 64 5.46 10.14 14.70
C ALA A 64 4.28 9.70 15.59
N VAL A 65 3.51 8.69 15.16
CA VAL A 65 2.26 8.26 15.83
C VAL A 65 2.31 6.87 16.46
N TYR A 66 3.38 6.12 16.26
CA TYR A 66 3.48 4.72 16.73
C TYR A 66 3.37 4.60 18.26
N LYS A 67 4.00 5.48 19.05
CA LYS A 67 3.89 5.43 20.53
C LYS A 67 2.46 5.57 21.01
N GLN A 68 1.73 6.53 20.44
CA GLN A 68 0.33 6.79 20.75
C GLN A 68 -0.54 5.61 20.31
N MET A 69 -0.24 5.01 19.15
CA MET A 69 -0.92 3.81 18.65
C MET A 69 -0.81 2.65 19.65
N TYR A 70 0.40 2.29 20.10
CA TYR A 70 0.60 1.16 21.02
C TYR A 70 -0.11 1.39 22.36
N GLN A 71 -0.10 2.61 22.87
CA GLN A 71 -0.79 2.97 24.12
C GLN A 71 -2.32 2.92 23.98
N VAL A 72 -2.89 3.40 22.87
CA VAL A 72 -4.35 3.34 22.66
C VAL A 72 -4.81 1.89 22.47
N ILE A 73 -4.06 1.09 21.74
CA ILE A 73 -4.41 -0.32 21.46
C ILE A 73 -4.27 -1.19 22.72
N SER A 74 -3.24 -0.98 23.54
CA SER A 74 -3.10 -1.74 24.80
C SER A 74 -4.26 -1.47 25.76
N LEU A 75 -4.70 -0.20 25.85
CA LEU A 75 -5.87 0.19 26.64
C LEU A 75 -7.17 -0.39 26.07
N ALA A 76 -7.32 -0.41 24.75
CA ALA A 76 -8.51 -1.00 24.11
C ALA A 76 -8.59 -2.54 24.24
N LYS A 77 -7.45 -3.23 24.37
CA LYS A 77 -7.39 -4.69 24.57
C LYS A 77 -7.62 -5.12 26.02
N ASN A 78 -7.41 -4.23 26.99
CA ASN A 78 -7.64 -4.55 28.40
C ASN A 78 -9.14 -4.47 28.73
N SER A 79 -9.73 -5.60 29.13
CA SER A 79 -11.15 -5.74 29.48
C SER A 79 -11.53 -5.12 30.83
N THR A 80 -10.54 -4.84 31.69
CA THR A 80 -10.70 -4.10 32.95
C THR A 80 -9.93 -2.79 32.85
N ILE A 81 -10.63 -1.73 32.44
CA ILE A 81 -10.04 -0.39 32.37
C ILE A 81 -9.86 0.10 33.81
N ASP A 82 -8.63 0.05 34.33
CA ASP A 82 -8.30 0.74 35.56
C ASP A 82 -8.16 2.24 35.26
N PHE A 83 -9.16 3.02 35.67
CA PHE A 83 -9.23 4.46 35.42
C PHE A 83 -8.04 5.23 36.04
N SER A 84 -7.25 4.60 36.90
CA SER A 84 -6.02 5.17 37.47
C SER A 84 -4.81 5.14 36.52
N GLU A 85 -4.78 4.22 35.54
CA GLU A 85 -3.71 4.11 34.53
C GLU A 85 -4.03 4.88 33.24
N VAL A 86 -5.28 5.33 33.06
CA VAL A 86 -5.71 6.09 31.88
C VAL A 86 -5.12 7.51 31.94
N PRO A 87 -4.26 7.91 30.99
CA PRO A 87 -3.77 9.27 30.97
C PRO A 87 -4.95 10.23 30.79
N ALA A 88 -5.03 11.31 31.57
CA ALA A 88 -6.01 12.40 31.42
C ALA A 88 -6.03 13.03 30.00
N ASN A 89 -5.04 12.65 29.21
CA ASN A 89 -4.66 13.08 27.90
C ASN A 89 -5.11 12.14 26.76
N ILE A 90 -5.88 11.08 27.08
CA ILE A 90 -6.27 10.05 26.11
C ILE A 90 -7.10 10.58 24.93
N GLY A 91 -7.94 11.60 25.15
CA GLY A 91 -8.76 12.22 24.11
C GLY A 91 -7.94 12.89 22.99
N TRP A 92 -6.89 13.64 23.36
CA TRP A 92 -6.01 14.22 22.35
C TRP A 92 -5.11 13.16 21.73
N MET A 93 -4.68 12.17 22.50
CA MET A 93 -3.78 11.12 22.02
C MET A 93 -4.45 10.24 20.97
N GLN A 94 -5.69 9.82 21.23
CA GLN A 94 -6.50 9.08 20.28
C GLN A 94 -6.80 9.91 19.03
N ARG A 95 -7.19 11.17 19.19
CA ARG A 95 -7.47 12.03 18.03
C ARG A 95 -6.23 12.27 17.16
N ARG A 96 -5.07 12.42 17.79
CA ARG A 96 -3.79 12.55 17.09
C ARG A 96 -3.43 11.26 16.36
N TYR A 97 -3.68 10.11 16.99
CA TYR A 97 -3.48 8.79 16.39
C TYR A 97 -4.39 8.57 15.17
N LEU A 98 -5.71 8.74 15.30
CA LEU A 98 -6.67 8.52 14.21
C LEU A 98 -6.40 9.46 13.01
N ASN A 99 -6.18 10.74 13.27
CA ASN A 99 -5.80 11.68 12.20
C ASN A 99 -4.48 11.28 11.52
N GLY A 100 -3.50 10.82 12.30
CA GLY A 100 -2.22 10.34 11.78
C GLY A 100 -2.36 9.06 10.97
N GLN A 101 -3.20 8.13 11.42
CA GLN A 101 -3.50 6.86 10.76
C GLN A 101 -4.20 7.10 9.42
N LEU A 102 -5.22 7.96 9.38
CA LEU A 102 -5.89 8.34 8.14
C LEU A 102 -4.90 8.97 7.15
N SER A 103 -4.08 9.91 7.62
CA SER A 103 -3.05 10.53 6.78
C SER A 103 -2.07 9.50 6.24
N ALA A 104 -1.60 8.58 7.08
CA ALA A 104 -0.69 7.52 6.69
C ALA A 104 -1.32 6.60 5.64
N TYR A 105 -2.56 6.15 5.83
CA TYR A 105 -3.27 5.33 4.84
C TYR A 105 -3.49 6.06 3.52
N LEU A 106 -3.90 7.34 3.54
CA LEU A 106 -4.07 8.14 2.32
C LEU A 106 -2.77 8.25 1.52
N ILE A 107 -1.67 8.55 2.21
CA ILE A 107 -0.33 8.66 1.63
C ILE A 107 0.11 7.31 1.05
N SER A 108 -0.04 6.23 1.81
CA SER A 108 0.29 4.87 1.38
C SER A 108 -0.49 4.42 0.16
N PHE A 109 -1.82 4.55 0.19
CA PHE A 109 -2.67 4.17 -0.94
C PHE A 109 -2.27 4.98 -2.17
N THR A 110 -2.11 6.29 -2.04
CA THR A 110 -1.68 7.14 -3.16
C THR A 110 -0.32 6.71 -3.72
N GLY A 111 0.64 6.35 -2.85
CA GLY A 111 1.93 5.79 -3.26
C GLY A 111 1.79 4.48 -4.06
N LEU A 112 1.02 3.51 -3.56
CA LEU A 112 0.76 2.23 -4.23
C LEU A 112 0.13 2.44 -5.62
N TRP A 113 -0.88 3.31 -5.71
CA TRP A 113 -1.55 3.59 -6.98
C TRP A 113 -0.64 4.31 -7.98
N LEU A 114 0.27 5.18 -7.52
CA LEU A 114 1.28 5.79 -8.39
C LEU A 114 2.25 4.75 -8.97
N ILE A 115 2.65 3.74 -8.19
CA ILE A 115 3.48 2.61 -8.67
C ILE A 115 2.72 1.84 -9.77
N LYS A 116 1.45 1.49 -9.53
CA LYS A 116 0.60 0.81 -10.51
C LYS A 116 0.43 1.61 -11.80
N LEU A 117 0.14 2.90 -11.68
CA LEU A 117 0.04 3.80 -12.82
C LEU A 117 1.36 3.89 -13.58
N SER A 118 2.51 3.91 -12.89
CA SER A 118 3.81 3.88 -13.53
C SER A 118 4.00 2.65 -14.43
N PHE A 119 3.55 1.46 -13.99
CA PHE A 119 3.56 0.25 -14.84
C PHE A 119 2.63 0.40 -16.04
N VAL A 120 1.41 0.88 -15.85
CA VAL A 120 0.45 1.10 -16.94
C VAL A 120 1.05 2.04 -17.99
N PHE A 121 1.61 3.19 -17.58
CA PHE A 121 2.27 4.12 -18.50
C PHE A 121 3.50 3.53 -19.18
N PHE A 122 4.29 2.72 -18.46
CA PHE A 122 5.42 2.01 -19.04
C PHE A 122 4.97 1.08 -20.18
N PHE A 123 3.90 0.29 -19.97
CA PHE A 123 3.36 -0.61 -21.00
C PHE A 123 2.74 0.13 -22.18
N ARG A 124 2.21 1.35 -21.99
CA ARG A 124 1.77 2.20 -23.11
C ARG A 124 2.88 2.41 -24.13
N GLN A 125 4.08 2.70 -23.65
CA GLN A 125 5.22 3.02 -24.50
C GLN A 125 5.72 1.79 -25.27
N LEU A 126 5.61 0.59 -24.68
CA LEU A 126 5.97 -0.66 -25.35
C LEU A 126 4.91 -1.12 -26.36
N GLY A 127 3.63 -0.90 -26.07
CA GLY A 127 2.49 -1.40 -26.83
C GLY A 127 2.00 -0.52 -27.98
N ASN A 128 2.59 0.67 -28.20
CA ASN A 128 2.03 1.71 -29.07
C ASN A 128 1.88 1.33 -30.56
N ARG A 129 2.47 0.20 -30.99
CA ARG A 129 2.39 -0.26 -32.39
C ARG A 129 1.08 -0.99 -32.74
N TYR A 130 0.29 -1.45 -31.77
CA TYR A 130 -0.88 -2.29 -32.03
C TYR A 130 -2.18 -1.65 -31.49
N ARG A 131 -3.20 -1.51 -32.35
CA ARG A 131 -4.50 -0.91 -31.98
C ARG A 131 -5.22 -1.66 -30.85
N ALA A 132 -5.22 -2.99 -30.88
CA ALA A 132 -5.83 -3.81 -29.81
C ALA A 132 -5.17 -3.56 -28.45
N GLN A 133 -3.84 -3.34 -28.43
CA GLN A 133 -3.10 -3.06 -27.21
C GLN A 133 -3.39 -1.65 -26.67
N GLN A 134 -3.61 -0.67 -27.55
CA GLN A 134 -4.01 0.67 -27.14
C GLN A 134 -5.40 0.68 -26.48
N ILE A 135 -6.35 -0.09 -27.03
CA ILE A 135 -7.68 -0.23 -26.44
C ILE A 135 -7.59 -0.90 -25.07
N LEU A 136 -6.86 -2.02 -24.97
CA LEU A 136 -6.65 -2.72 -23.70
C LEU A 136 -5.99 -1.82 -22.66
N TRP A 137 -5.01 -1.01 -23.07
CA TRP A 137 -4.35 -0.04 -22.20
C TRP A 137 -5.33 0.97 -21.61
N TRP A 138 -6.23 1.55 -22.42
CA TRP A 138 -7.25 2.47 -21.93
C TRP A 138 -8.22 1.81 -20.96
N VAL A 139 -8.65 0.58 -21.25
CA VAL A 139 -9.54 -0.20 -20.35
C VAL A 139 -8.86 -0.41 -19.00
N VAL A 140 -7.60 -0.86 -19.00
CA VAL A 140 -6.82 -1.09 -17.76
C VAL A 140 -6.58 0.21 -17.02
N LEU A 141 -6.27 1.32 -17.70
CA LEU A 141 -6.09 2.63 -17.08
C LEU A 141 -7.37 3.09 -16.37
N VAL A 142 -8.52 3.02 -17.04
CA VAL A 142 -9.82 3.41 -16.45
C VAL A 142 -10.16 2.52 -15.27
N LEU A 143 -9.92 1.21 -15.38
CA LEU A 143 -10.13 0.26 -14.28
C LEU A 143 -9.25 0.60 -13.08
N VAL A 144 -7.95 0.83 -13.28
CA VAL A 144 -6.99 1.18 -12.22
C VAL A 144 -7.41 2.48 -11.52
N ILE A 145 -7.78 3.52 -12.28
CA ILE A 145 -8.27 4.78 -11.71
C ILE A 145 -9.60 4.58 -10.95
N GLY A 146 -10.51 3.78 -11.49
CA GLY A 146 -11.78 3.44 -10.84
C GLY A 146 -11.57 2.70 -9.52
N CYS A 147 -10.67 1.72 -9.50
CA CYS A 147 -10.30 1.00 -8.28
C CYS A 147 -9.65 1.94 -7.25
N TYR A 148 -8.80 2.89 -7.68
CA TYR A 148 -8.24 3.91 -6.77
C TYR A 148 -9.36 4.73 -6.09
N GLY A 149 -10.29 5.27 -6.88
CA GLY A 149 -11.44 6.00 -6.35
C GLY A 149 -12.29 5.15 -5.39
N GLY A 150 -12.49 3.87 -5.73
CA GLY A 150 -13.19 2.92 -4.87
C GLY A 150 -12.47 2.68 -3.54
N THR A 151 -11.15 2.52 -3.54
CA THR A 151 -10.36 2.34 -2.31
C THR A 151 -10.38 3.58 -1.42
N LEU A 152 -10.30 4.78 -2.00
CA LEU A 152 -10.44 6.03 -1.24
C LEU A 152 -11.85 6.19 -0.66
N GLY A 153 -12.88 5.82 -1.43
CA GLY A 153 -14.28 5.85 -0.96
C GLY A 153 -14.58 4.86 0.16
N CYS A 154 -13.78 3.80 0.29
CA CYS A 154 -13.90 2.84 1.38
C CYS A 154 -13.36 3.37 2.72
N LEU A 155 -12.61 4.48 2.74
CA LEU A 155 -12.07 5.08 3.96
C LEU A 155 -13.17 5.75 4.78
N ASP A 156 -13.21 5.45 6.09
CA ASP A 156 -14.17 6.04 7.02
C ASP A 156 -13.68 7.37 7.60
N TYR A 157 -13.69 8.42 6.77
CA TYR A 157 -13.32 9.78 7.16
C TYR A 157 -14.04 10.28 8.42
N LYS A 158 -15.28 9.80 8.65
CA LYS A 158 -16.10 10.18 9.81
C LYS A 158 -15.56 9.60 11.12
N CYS A 159 -15.18 8.33 11.14
CA CYS A 159 -14.63 7.70 12.35
C CYS A 159 -13.21 8.18 12.63
N GLU A 160 -12.40 8.33 11.59
CA GLU A 160 -11.00 8.73 11.70
C GLU A 160 -10.80 10.20 12.13
N MET A 161 -11.77 11.08 11.83
CA MET A 161 -11.71 12.51 12.20
C MET A 161 -12.51 12.85 13.46
N SER A 162 -13.18 11.85 14.07
CA SER A 162 -14.12 12.02 15.18
C SER A 162 -13.46 12.32 16.54
N SER A 163 -14.25 12.86 17.46
CA SER A 163 -13.88 13.01 18.87
C SER A 163 -13.96 11.68 19.62
N LEU A 164 -13.25 11.58 20.75
CA LEU A 164 -13.18 10.38 21.60
C LEU A 164 -14.58 9.82 21.94
N GLU A 165 -15.51 10.67 22.36
CA GLU A 165 -16.88 10.29 22.73
C GLU A 165 -17.63 9.63 21.55
N TYR A 166 -17.55 10.22 20.36
CA TYR A 166 -18.21 9.68 19.16
C TYR A 166 -17.54 8.38 18.68
N SER A 167 -16.23 8.26 18.83
CA SER A 167 -15.49 7.05 18.43
C SER A 167 -15.85 5.83 19.29
N ILE A 168 -16.08 6.03 20.59
CA ILE A 168 -16.42 4.95 21.53
C ILE A 168 -17.89 4.58 21.37
N GLU A 169 -18.80 5.56 21.23
CA GLU A 169 -20.22 5.29 21.10
C GLU A 169 -20.61 4.71 19.74
N VAL A 170 -19.99 5.18 18.65
CA VAL A 170 -20.43 4.84 17.29
C VAL A 170 -19.45 3.91 16.59
N CYS A 171 -18.15 4.18 16.66
CA CYS A 171 -17.14 3.43 15.90
C CYS A 171 -16.72 2.11 16.58
N ALA A 172 -16.88 1.98 17.90
CA ALA A 172 -16.63 0.72 18.64
C ALA A 172 -17.86 -0.23 18.67
N THR A 173 -18.97 0.13 18.00
CA THR A 173 -20.14 -0.73 17.91
C THR A 173 -19.88 -1.94 17.00
N ALA A 174 -20.43 -3.11 17.33
CA ALA A 174 -20.29 -4.34 16.51
C ALA A 174 -20.67 -4.15 15.02
N GLY A 175 -21.64 -3.27 14.73
CA GLY A 175 -22.00 -2.91 13.35
C GLY A 175 -20.91 -2.13 12.60
N ALA A 176 -20.20 -1.22 13.28
CA ALA A 176 -19.10 -0.47 12.70
C ALA A 176 -17.87 -1.35 12.44
N MET A 177 -17.56 -2.25 13.38
CA MET A 177 -16.50 -3.27 13.21
C MET A 177 -16.76 -4.16 11.98
N HIS A 178 -18.01 -4.61 11.78
CA HIS A 178 -18.38 -5.39 10.60
C HIS A 178 -18.24 -4.57 9.31
N SER A 179 -18.66 -3.30 9.31
CA SER A 179 -18.47 -2.41 8.16
C SER A 179 -16.99 -2.22 7.82
N GLN A 180 -16.11 -2.12 8.82
CA GLN A 180 -14.67 -1.97 8.62
C GLN A 180 -14.06 -3.23 7.97
N GLN A 181 -14.48 -4.42 8.40
CA GLN A 181 -14.07 -5.67 7.76
C GLN A 181 -14.53 -5.76 6.30
N VAL A 182 -15.79 -5.37 6.01
CA VAL A 182 -16.31 -5.34 4.64
C VAL A 182 -15.50 -4.36 3.78
N ARG A 183 -15.20 -3.16 4.30
CA ARG A 183 -14.37 -2.17 3.60
C ARG A 183 -12.96 -2.67 3.31
N LEU A 184 -12.33 -3.35 4.26
CA LEU A 184 -11.01 -3.96 4.06
C LEU A 184 -11.04 -5.04 2.97
N ARG A 185 -12.10 -5.87 2.95
CA ARG A 185 -12.30 -6.89 1.90
C ARG A 185 -12.52 -6.26 0.54
N VAL A 186 -13.34 -5.21 0.46
CA VAL A 186 -13.59 -4.47 -0.78
C VAL A 186 -12.30 -3.81 -1.29
N ALA A 187 -11.57 -3.10 -0.42
CA ALA A 187 -10.32 -2.45 -0.79
C ALA A 187 -9.28 -3.46 -1.29
N THR A 188 -9.14 -4.59 -0.60
CA THR A 188 -8.23 -5.68 -1.04
C THR A 188 -8.68 -6.30 -2.36
N THR A 189 -9.99 -6.44 -2.59
CA THR A 189 -10.50 -6.97 -3.86
C THR A 189 -10.20 -6.03 -5.02
N LEU A 190 -10.37 -4.71 -4.82
CA LEU A 190 -10.03 -3.69 -5.82
C LEU A 190 -8.53 -3.65 -6.12
N ASP A 191 -7.70 -3.85 -5.09
CA ASP A 191 -6.26 -3.95 -5.18
C ASP A 191 -5.84 -5.15 -6.05
N ILE A 192 -6.31 -6.36 -5.73
CA ILE A 192 -6.06 -7.59 -6.50
C ILE A 192 -6.58 -7.46 -7.93
N LEU A 193 -7.77 -6.88 -8.13
CA LEU A 193 -8.37 -6.70 -9.45
C LEU A 193 -7.49 -5.81 -10.34
N SER A 194 -6.96 -4.72 -9.76
CA SER A 194 -6.06 -3.82 -10.48
C SER A 194 -4.72 -4.49 -10.83
N ASP A 195 -4.16 -5.33 -9.96
CA ASP A 195 -2.93 -6.07 -10.23
C ASP A 195 -3.13 -7.15 -11.30
N ALA A 196 -4.24 -7.87 -11.24
CA ALA A 196 -4.62 -8.83 -12.27
C ALA A 196 -4.76 -8.16 -13.64
N ALA A 197 -5.36 -6.96 -13.70
CA ALA A 197 -5.46 -6.17 -14.93
C ALA A 197 -4.07 -5.79 -15.48
N ILE A 198 -3.11 -5.45 -14.62
CA ILE A 198 -1.72 -5.15 -15.01
C ILE A 198 -1.00 -6.41 -15.53
N ILE A 199 -1.21 -7.56 -14.90
CA ILE A 199 -0.65 -8.86 -15.36
C ILE A 199 -1.22 -9.24 -16.74
N ILE A 200 -2.53 -9.04 -16.94
CA ILE A 200 -3.16 -9.28 -18.25
C ILE A 200 -2.57 -8.33 -19.31
N LEU A 201 -2.37 -7.07 -18.95
CA LEU A 201 -1.76 -6.06 -19.83
C LEU A 201 -0.33 -6.47 -20.22
N SER A 202 0.51 -6.87 -19.26
CA SER A 202 1.89 -7.29 -19.50
C SER A 202 1.96 -8.59 -20.31
N GLY A 203 1.08 -9.55 -20.03
CA GLY A 203 0.97 -10.82 -20.76
C GLY A 203 0.59 -10.63 -22.23
N ASN A 204 -0.34 -9.72 -22.53
CA ASN A 204 -0.72 -9.43 -23.92
C ASN A 204 0.43 -8.80 -24.72
N VAL A 205 1.17 -7.86 -24.10
CA VAL A 205 2.40 -7.30 -24.70
C VAL A 205 3.40 -8.40 -25.00
N MET A 206 3.62 -9.32 -24.05
CA MET A 206 4.56 -10.42 -24.22
C MET A 206 4.18 -11.36 -25.37
N TRP A 207 2.88 -11.63 -25.56
CA TRP A 207 2.40 -12.52 -26.62
C TRP A 207 2.48 -11.90 -28.02
N ARG A 208 2.14 -10.60 -28.16
CA ARG A 208 2.04 -9.93 -29.47
C ARG A 208 3.32 -9.24 -29.93
N ALA A 209 4.18 -8.80 -29.02
CA ALA A 209 5.41 -8.14 -29.39
C ALA A 209 6.53 -9.18 -29.55
N ARG A 210 7.20 -9.23 -30.71
CA ARG A 210 8.46 -9.97 -30.87
C ARG A 210 9.56 -9.23 -30.10
N VAL A 211 9.56 -9.38 -28.78
CA VAL A 211 10.50 -8.67 -27.91
C VAL A 211 11.77 -9.49 -27.71
N ASN A 212 12.92 -8.83 -27.72
CA ASN A 212 14.21 -9.44 -27.37
C ASN A 212 14.14 -10.12 -25.98
N LEU A 213 14.86 -11.23 -25.82
CA LEU A 213 14.91 -12.05 -24.60
C LEU A 213 15.09 -11.23 -23.32
N THR A 214 15.93 -10.20 -23.33
CA THR A 214 16.18 -9.33 -22.17
C THR A 214 14.95 -8.56 -21.71
N ARG A 215 14.14 -8.05 -22.65
CA ARG A 215 12.89 -7.34 -22.32
C ARG A 215 11.80 -8.32 -21.91
N LYS A 216 11.80 -9.52 -22.49
CA LYS A 216 10.92 -10.62 -22.09
C LYS A 216 11.18 -11.02 -20.63
N LEU A 217 12.45 -11.07 -20.21
CA LEU A 217 12.83 -11.34 -18.82
C LEU A 217 12.34 -10.22 -17.88
N ALA A 218 12.49 -8.94 -18.27
CA ALA A 218 11.97 -7.83 -17.48
C ALA A 218 10.44 -7.86 -17.33
N LEU A 219 9.72 -8.21 -18.40
CA LEU A 219 8.25 -8.40 -18.41
C LEU A 219 7.81 -9.53 -17.47
N ILE A 220 8.53 -10.66 -17.49
CA ILE A 220 8.30 -11.79 -16.58
C ILE A 220 8.57 -11.35 -15.13
N GLY A 221 9.65 -10.63 -14.87
CA GLY A 221 9.98 -10.12 -13.54
C GLY A 221 8.88 -9.21 -12.96
N VAL A 222 8.36 -8.26 -13.75
CA VAL A 222 7.24 -7.39 -13.32
C VAL A 222 5.96 -8.21 -13.06
N SER A 223 5.68 -9.20 -13.89
CA SER A 223 4.49 -10.06 -13.74
C SER A 223 4.61 -10.96 -12.49
N PHE A 224 5.81 -11.47 -12.19
CA PHE A 224 6.06 -12.24 -10.99
C PHE A 224 5.98 -11.39 -9.71
N LEU A 225 6.53 -10.18 -9.76
CA LEU A 225 6.46 -9.25 -8.64
C LEU A 225 5.02 -8.82 -8.34
N THR A 226 4.22 -8.50 -9.36
CA THR A 226 2.80 -8.18 -9.18
C THR A 226 2.01 -9.38 -8.66
N ALA A 227 2.31 -10.61 -9.11
CA ALA A 227 1.75 -11.81 -8.51
C ALA A 227 2.15 -12.00 -7.03
N PHE A 228 3.38 -11.64 -6.66
CA PHE A 228 3.84 -11.68 -5.27
C PHE A 228 3.11 -10.65 -4.39
N ILE A 229 2.84 -9.45 -4.91
CA ILE A 229 2.01 -8.43 -4.22
C ILE A 229 0.60 -8.97 -3.95
N ILE A 230 -0.02 -9.66 -4.92
CA ILE A 230 -1.33 -10.31 -4.72
C ILE A 230 -1.28 -11.32 -3.56
N ILE A 231 -0.21 -12.11 -3.45
CA ILE A 231 -0.05 -13.07 -2.34
C ILE A 231 0.02 -12.33 -1.00
N ILE A 232 0.78 -11.24 -0.92
CA ILE A 232 0.87 -10.41 0.28
C ILE A 232 -0.50 -9.83 0.66
N ALA A 233 -1.26 -9.30 -0.30
CA ALA A 233 -2.59 -8.75 -0.08
C ALA A 233 -3.58 -9.82 0.44
N LEU A 234 -3.48 -11.05 -0.05
CA LEU A 234 -4.25 -12.20 0.47
C LEU A 234 -3.84 -12.55 1.90
N LEU A 235 -2.53 -12.60 2.21
CA LEU A 235 -2.04 -12.86 3.55
C LEU A 235 -2.53 -11.79 4.55
N ARG A 236 -2.51 -10.52 4.16
CA ARG A 236 -3.12 -9.43 4.92
C ARG A 236 -4.59 -9.71 5.21
N LEU A 237 -5.38 -10.09 4.21
CA LEU A 237 -6.81 -10.34 4.37
C LEU A 237 -7.09 -11.56 5.27
N PHE A 238 -6.38 -12.67 5.08
CA PHE A 238 -6.59 -13.87 5.89
C PHE A 238 -6.18 -13.66 7.34
N LEU A 239 -4.98 -13.10 7.58
CA LEU A 239 -4.44 -12.96 8.93
C LEU A 239 -5.09 -11.80 9.71
N SER A 240 -5.58 -10.75 9.04
CA SER A 240 -6.34 -9.69 9.70
C SER A 240 -7.77 -10.08 10.05
N VAL A 241 -8.30 -11.18 9.49
CA VAL A 241 -9.68 -11.65 9.72
C VAL A 241 -9.72 -12.92 10.58
N SER A 242 -8.66 -13.74 10.58
CA SER A 242 -8.67 -15.05 11.24
C SER A 242 -8.54 -15.02 12.76
N ASP A 243 -7.83 -14.04 13.33
CA ASP A 243 -7.29 -14.23 14.69
C ASP A 243 -8.12 -13.60 15.82
N MET A 244 -8.90 -12.56 15.58
CA MET A 244 -9.84 -12.01 16.58
C MET A 244 -10.91 -11.21 15.84
N SER A 245 -12.10 -11.09 16.40
CA SER A 245 -13.18 -10.22 15.95
C SER A 245 -12.82 -8.71 15.86
N ILE A 246 -11.56 -8.35 16.06
CA ILE A 246 -11.02 -6.99 16.08
C ILE A 246 -9.83 -6.95 15.10
N ILE A 247 -9.89 -6.04 14.12
CA ILE A 247 -8.81 -5.81 13.16
C ILE A 247 -7.62 -5.16 13.90
N ASP A 248 -6.45 -5.80 13.89
CA ASP A 248 -5.25 -5.21 14.49
C ASP A 248 -4.61 -4.19 13.51
N PRO A 249 -4.64 -2.87 13.82
CA PRO A 249 -4.12 -1.85 12.94
C PRO A 249 -2.58 -1.89 12.80
N ILE A 250 -1.86 -2.47 13.77
CA ILE A 250 -0.40 -2.64 13.71
C ILE A 250 -0.04 -3.61 12.59
N TRP A 251 -0.77 -4.73 12.53
CA TRP A 251 -0.61 -5.74 11.49
C TRP A 251 -0.95 -5.18 10.10
N LEU A 252 -2.01 -4.37 10.02
CA LEU A 252 -2.41 -3.71 8.78
C LEU A 252 -1.33 -2.74 8.26
N GLY A 253 -0.76 -1.92 9.15
CA GLY A 253 0.32 -0.99 8.83
C GLY A 253 1.58 -1.71 8.34
N PHE A 254 1.90 -2.85 8.96
CA PHE A 254 3.02 -3.70 8.58
C PHE A 254 2.88 -4.25 7.16
N TRP A 255 1.72 -4.82 6.81
CA TRP A 255 1.49 -5.35 5.46
C TRP A 255 1.52 -4.27 4.38
N ASN A 256 0.91 -3.12 4.66
CA ASN A 256 0.92 -1.97 3.76
C ASN A 256 2.35 -1.46 3.48
N ALA A 257 3.22 -1.43 4.49
CA ALA A 257 4.62 -1.07 4.31
C ALA A 257 5.39 -2.08 3.44
N LEU A 258 5.12 -3.39 3.63
CA LEU A 258 5.71 -4.44 2.80
C LEU A 258 5.23 -4.35 1.34
N GLU A 259 3.95 -4.10 1.10
CA GLU A 259 3.39 -3.95 -0.25
C GLU A 259 4.07 -2.79 -1.00
N ILE A 260 4.24 -1.64 -0.34
CA ILE A 260 4.91 -0.47 -0.93
C ILE A 260 6.38 -0.79 -1.25
N CYS A 261 7.10 -1.37 -0.29
CA CYS A 261 8.50 -1.75 -0.45
C CYS A 261 8.66 -2.66 -1.68
N VAL A 262 7.90 -3.76 -1.72
CA VAL A 262 7.94 -4.72 -2.83
C VAL A 262 7.59 -4.06 -4.16
N GLY A 263 6.59 -3.17 -4.20
CA GLY A 263 6.22 -2.43 -5.41
C GLY A 263 7.36 -1.57 -5.97
N GLU A 264 8.10 -0.90 -5.09
CA GLU A 264 9.24 -0.03 -5.44
C GLU A 264 10.48 -0.82 -5.89
N LEU A 265 10.64 -2.09 -5.47
CA LEU A 265 11.76 -2.97 -5.83
C LEU A 265 11.79 -3.41 -7.30
N THR A 266 10.88 -2.92 -8.15
CA THR A 266 10.78 -3.39 -9.53
C THR A 266 12.08 -3.18 -10.33
N PRO A 267 12.69 -4.26 -10.85
CA PRO A 267 13.91 -4.14 -11.65
C PRO A 267 13.56 -3.66 -13.06
N LEU A 268 13.57 -2.34 -13.30
CA LEU A 268 13.33 -1.80 -14.64
C LEU A 268 14.64 -1.46 -15.37
N LYS A 269 15.30 -2.48 -15.91
CA LYS A 269 16.45 -2.30 -16.81
C LYS A 269 15.96 -2.08 -18.25
N ARG A 270 15.92 -0.83 -18.71
CA ARG A 270 15.40 -0.46 -20.05
C ARG A 270 16.44 -0.59 -21.19
N ARG A 271 17.75 -0.58 -20.87
CA ARG A 271 18.83 -0.80 -21.85
C ARG A 271 20.03 -1.50 -21.20
N LEU A 272 20.17 -2.80 -21.41
CA LEU A 272 21.47 -3.38 -21.79
C LEU A 272 21.30 -3.82 -23.24
N LEU A 273 21.33 -2.83 -24.12
CA LEU A 273 21.85 -2.89 -25.48
C LEU A 273 22.76 -1.69 -25.58
#